data_AF-A0A536Z6H1-F1
#
_entry.id   AF-A0A536Z6H1-F1
#
_cell.length_a   1.000
_cell.length_b   1.000
_cell.length_c   1.000
_cell.angle_alpha   90.00
_cell.angle_beta   90.00
_cell.angle_gamma   90.00
#
_symmetry.space_group_name_H-M   'P 1'
#
loop_
_entity.id
_entity.type
_entity.pdbx_description
1 polymer ?
#
loop_
_entity_poly.entity_id
_entity_poly.type
_entity_poly.pdbx_seq_one_letter_code
_entity_poly.pdbx_strand_id
1 'polypeptide(L)'
;MATELRKLGAVVEEGPDSIRITPPAALRSATIATYGDHRMAMSFSLAALGGIKVRIDDPACVAKTFPEYFAALASISRRIPA
;
A
#
# COMPACT_ATOMS: atom_id res chain seq x y z
N MET A 1 1.12 -6.86 -6.63
CA MET A 1 -0.10 -6.76 -5.80
C MET A 1 -0.17 -7.89 -4.77
N ALA A 2 -0.30 -9.16 -5.19
CA ALA A 2 -0.52 -10.27 -4.27
C ALA A 2 0.55 -10.43 -3.17
N THR A 3 1.84 -10.39 -3.54
CA THR A 3 2.96 -10.45 -2.58
C THR A 3 2.84 -9.41 -1.46
N GLU A 4 2.53 -8.17 -1.83
CA GLU A 4 2.48 -7.05 -0.89
C GLU A 4 1.22 -7.08 -0.01
N LEU A 5 0.08 -7.54 -0.55
CA LEU A 5 -1.13 -7.82 0.25
C LEU A 5 -0.90 -8.92 1.29
N ARG A 6 -0.14 -9.97 0.94
CA ARG A 6 0.23 -11.03 1.88
C ARG A 6 1.07 -10.51 3.05
N LYS A 7 1.95 -9.51 2.82
CA LYS A 7 2.71 -8.85 3.90
C LYS A 7 1.81 -8.12 4.89
N LEU A 8 0.72 -7.52 4.42
CA LEU A 8 -0.31 -6.90 5.26
C LEU A 8 -1.18 -7.92 6.03
N GLY A 9 -0.96 -9.22 5.80
CA GLY A 9 -1.63 -10.32 6.48
C GLY A 9 -2.80 -10.93 5.71
N ALA A 10 -3.16 -10.39 4.54
CA ALA A 10 -4.24 -10.97 3.74
C ALA A 10 -3.88 -12.34 3.19
N VAL A 11 -4.86 -13.24 3.11
CA VAL A 11 -4.73 -14.46 2.31
C VAL A 11 -5.06 -14.09 0.88
N VAL A 12 -4.16 -14.41 -0.05
CA VAL A 12 -4.31 -14.08 -1.46
C VAL A 12 -4.11 -15.32 -2.30
N GLU A 13 -5.07 -15.60 -3.16
CA GLU A 13 -5.05 -16.68 -4.14
C GLU A 13 -5.07 -16.06 -5.53
N GLU A 14 -4.12 -16.47 -6.37
CA GLU A 14 -3.95 -15.98 -7.73
C GLU A 14 -4.46 -17.05 -8.71
N GLY A 15 -5.41 -16.68 -9.55
CA GLY A 15 -5.85 -17.47 -10.70
C GLY A 15 -5.23 -16.95 -12.00
N PRO A 16 -5.51 -17.59 -13.15
CA PRO A 16 -4.99 -17.17 -14.45
C PRO A 16 -5.37 -15.74 -14.85
N ASP A 17 -6.57 -15.30 -14.48
CA ASP A 17 -7.18 -14.01 -14.83
C ASP A 17 -7.83 -13.31 -13.63
N SER A 18 -7.60 -13.83 -12.41
CA SER A 18 -8.30 -13.39 -11.21
C SER A 18 -7.38 -13.35 -9.99
N ILE A 19 -7.79 -12.56 -9.01
CA ILE A 19 -7.18 -12.53 -7.69
C ILE A 19 -8.31 -12.57 -6.67
N ARG A 20 -8.23 -13.53 -5.74
CA ARG A 20 -9.14 -13.62 -4.59
C ARG A 20 -8.38 -13.15 -3.36
N ILE A 21 -8.95 -12.19 -2.65
CA ILE A 21 -8.34 -11.58 -1.47
C ILE A 21 -9.28 -11.81 -0.30
N THR A 22 -8.82 -12.54 0.71
CA THR A 22 -9.52 -12.70 1.98
C THR A 22 -8.86 -11.78 3.01
N PRO A 23 -9.62 -10.82 3.59
CA PRO A 23 -9.04 -9.84 4.51
C PRO A 23 -8.57 -10.53 5.81
N PRO A 24 -7.48 -10.07 6.44
CA PRO A 24 -7.10 -10.54 7.75
C PRO A 24 -8.04 -9.98 8.82
N ALA A 25 -8.09 -10.64 9.98
CA ALA A 25 -8.78 -10.10 11.15
C ALA A 25 -8.18 -8.75 11.61
N ALA A 26 -6.87 -8.55 11.41
CA ALA A 26 -6.18 -7.29 11.64
C ALA A 26 -5.04 -7.13 10.63
N LEU A 27 -4.83 -5.91 10.14
CA LEU A 27 -3.71 -5.60 9.25
C LEU A 27 -2.37 -5.68 9.99
N ARG A 28 -1.32 -6.04 9.26
CA ARG A 28 0.06 -6.08 9.76
C ARG A 28 0.87 -4.95 9.15
N SER A 29 1.72 -4.33 9.97
CA SER A 29 2.68 -3.33 9.47
C SER A 29 3.66 -3.99 8.50
N ALA A 30 3.99 -3.30 7.41
CA ALA A 30 4.82 -3.89 6.35
C ALA A 30 5.65 -2.83 5.60
N THR A 31 6.75 -3.31 5.02
CA THR A 31 7.48 -2.60 3.96
C THR A 31 7.04 -3.12 2.60
N ILE A 32 6.65 -2.19 1.73
CA ILE A 32 6.00 -2.46 0.46
C ILE A 32 6.95 -2.16 -0.70
N ALA A 33 7.26 -3.17 -1.49
CA ALA A 33 8.00 -3.01 -2.73
C ALA A 33 7.06 -2.49 -3.83
N THR A 34 7.47 -1.41 -4.51
CA THR A 34 6.66 -0.78 -5.57
C THR A 34 6.94 -1.34 -6.96
N TYR A 35 8.11 -1.98 -7.16
CA TYR A 35 8.57 -2.48 -8.45
C TYR A 35 8.60 -1.38 -9.54
N GLY A 36 8.78 -0.12 -9.13
CA GLY A 36 8.73 1.04 -10.03
C GLY A 36 7.33 1.40 -10.54
N ASP A 37 6.26 0.78 -10.01
CA ASP A 37 4.86 1.09 -10.34
C ASP A 37 4.27 2.09 -9.32
N HIS A 38 3.92 3.28 -9.81
CA HIS A 38 3.29 4.34 -9.03
C HIS A 38 1.96 3.91 -8.41
N ARG A 39 1.21 3.01 -9.05
CA ARG A 39 -0.06 2.51 -8.55
C ARG A 39 0.15 1.62 -7.32
N MET A 40 1.25 0.87 -7.28
CA MET A 40 1.61 0.11 -6.07
C MET A 40 1.91 1.08 -4.91
N ALA A 41 2.72 2.11 -5.15
CA ALA A 41 3.02 3.12 -4.13
C ALA A 41 1.76 3.82 -3.58
N MET A 42 0.91 4.32 -4.48
CA MET A 42 -0.32 5.01 -4.09
C MET A 42 -1.29 4.08 -3.37
N SER A 43 -1.59 2.91 -3.95
CA SER A 43 -2.58 1.99 -3.38
C SER A 43 -2.19 1.51 -1.98
N PHE A 44 -0.93 1.11 -1.78
CA PHE A 44 -0.50 0.58 -0.49
C PHE A 44 -0.26 1.67 0.56
N SER A 45 -0.02 2.92 0.17
CA SER A 45 0.06 4.02 1.14
C SER A 45 -1.27 4.21 1.91
N LEU A 46 -2.40 3.91 1.27
CA LEU A 46 -3.73 3.98 1.89
C LEU A 46 -3.91 2.94 3.00
N ALA A 47 -3.16 1.84 2.99
CA ALA A 47 -3.24 0.83 4.06
C ALA A 47 -2.80 1.40 5.42
N ALA A 48 -1.99 2.46 5.45
CA ALA A 48 -1.62 3.15 6.68
C ALA A 48 -2.84 3.79 7.40
N LEU A 49 -3.91 4.10 6.66
CA LEU A 49 -5.17 4.61 7.24
C LEU A 49 -5.86 3.57 8.12
N GLY A 50 -5.49 2.29 7.99
CA GLY A 50 -5.96 1.20 8.85
C GLY A 50 -5.27 1.13 10.22
N GLY A 51 -4.54 2.16 10.65
CA GLY A 51 -3.91 2.21 11.97
C GLY A 51 -2.59 1.44 12.07
N ILE A 52 -1.97 1.09 10.94
CA ILE A 52 -0.70 0.36 10.88
C ILE A 52 0.42 1.20 10.27
N LYS A 53 1.68 0.83 10.57
CA LYS A 53 2.85 1.45 9.93
C LYS A 53 3.07 0.79 8.57
N VAL A 54 3.11 1.60 7.51
CA VAL A 54 3.44 1.15 6.15
C VAL A 54 4.63 1.95 5.64
N ARG A 55 5.69 1.25 5.21
CA ARG A 55 6.83 1.85 4.53
C ARG A 55 6.72 1.54 3.04
N ILE A 56 6.73 2.55 2.18
CA ILE A 56 6.77 2.38 0.73
C ILE A 56 8.23 2.45 0.27
N ASP A 57 8.72 1.43 -0.43
CA ASP A 57 10.04 1.46 -1.06
C ASP A 57 9.96 2.19 -2.40
N ASP A 58 10.88 3.13 -2.64
CA ASP A 58 10.85 4.03 -3.81
C ASP A 58 9.52 4.79 -3.98
N PRO A 59 9.14 5.66 -3.02
CA PRO A 59 7.92 6.46 -3.12
C PRO A 59 7.98 7.48 -4.26
N ALA A 60 9.17 7.82 -4.78
CA ALA A 60 9.33 8.81 -5.84
C ALA A 60 8.70 8.37 -7.18
N CYS A 61 8.45 7.07 -7.37
CA CYS A 61 7.82 6.55 -8.58
C CYS A 61 6.44 7.16 -8.88
N VAL A 62 5.74 7.73 -7.89
CA VAL A 62 4.45 8.43 -8.07
C VAL A 62 4.53 9.63 -9.02
N ALA A 63 5.70 10.25 -9.16
CA ALA A 63 5.91 11.40 -10.03
C ALA A 63 5.68 11.13 -11.52
N LYS A 64 5.56 9.85 -11.93
CA LYS A 64 5.13 9.49 -13.30
C LYS A 64 3.74 10.01 -13.65
N THR A 65 2.83 10.08 -12.67
CA THR A 65 1.43 10.44 -12.92
C THR A 65 0.85 11.42 -11.92
N PHE A 66 1.36 11.45 -10.69
CA PHE A 66 0.90 12.36 -9.64
C PHE A 66 2.07 12.78 -8.72
N PRO A 67 2.92 13.73 -9.14
CA PRO A 67 4.09 14.18 -8.38
C PRO A 67 3.80 14.65 -6.96
N GLU A 68 2.66 15.30 -6.74
CA GLU A 68 2.26 15.86 -5.45
C GLU A 68 1.47 14.86 -4.58
N TYR A 69 1.39 13.58 -4.97
CA TYR A 69 0.52 12.58 -4.34
C TYR A 69 0.65 12.54 -2.80
N PHE A 70 1.86 12.44 -2.26
CA PHE A 70 2.05 12.33 -0.80
C PHE A 70 1.73 13.64 -0.07
N ALA A 71 1.88 14.79 -0.71
CA ALA A 71 1.45 16.07 -0.15
C ALA A 71 -0.08 16.15 -0.11
N ALA A 72 -0.76 15.71 -1.18
CA ALA A 72 -2.22 15.63 -1.23
C ALA A 72 -2.77 14.62 -0.22
N LEU A 73 -2.16 13.44 -0.08
CA LEU A 73 -2.55 12.47 0.93
C LEU A 73 -2.37 13.03 2.35
N ALA A 74 -1.27 13.74 2.61
CA ALA A 74 -1.01 14.35 3.91
C ALA A 74 -1.97 15.50 4.24
N SER A 75 -2.51 16.22 3.25
CA SER A 75 -3.46 17.31 3.49
C SER A 75 -4.85 16.82 3.93
N ILE A 76 -5.19 15.56 3.66
CA ILE A 76 -6.49 14.96 3.97
C ILE A 76 -6.44 13.84 5.01
N SER A 77 -5.26 13.48 5.52
CA SER A 77 -5.08 12.38 6.47
C SER A 77 -4.35 12.82 7.73
N ARG A 78 -4.49 12.03 8.81
CA ARG A 78 -3.75 12.23 10.06
C ARG A 78 -2.69 11.16 10.20
N ARG A 79 -1.49 11.55 10.60
CA ARG A 79 -0.43 10.59 10.95
C ARG A 79 -0.78 9.90 12.26
N ILE A 80 -0.47 8.62 12.34
CA ILE A 80 -0.52 7.88 13.61
C ILE A 80 0.63 8.42 14.49
N PRO A 81 0.36 8.85 15.73
CA PRO A 81 1.41 9.24 16.67
C PRO A 81 2.46 8.13 16.85
N ALA A 82 3.72 8.52 17.08
CA ALA A 82 4.87 7.61 17.13
C ALA A 82 4.74 6.53 18.21
#